data_AF-A0A8H3ALS3-F1
#
_entry.id   AF-A0A8H3ALS3-F1
#
_cell.length_a   1.000
_cell.length_b   1.000
_cell.length_c   1.000
_cell.angle_alpha   90.00
_cell.angle_beta   90.00
_cell.angle_gamma   90.00
#
_symmetry.space_group_name_H-M   'P 1'
#
loop_
_entity.id
_entity.type
_entity.pdbx_description
1 polymer ?
#
loop_
_entity_poly.entity_id
_entity_poly.type
_entity_poly.pdbx_seq_one_letter_code
_entity_poly.pdbx_strand_id
1 'polypeptide(L)'
;MRFSLLSSSVSLLSLVWSVSCASSPPSGSITVGKGGKYTTLSAALKDTSSDTYFVYAGSYKEQVVINRANVRIYGQTSDALTYAINQATITNNVPASQAGSNDASGTVRVLATGVRIYNLNIANTYGKPVSQSQAIALSVQAGQFGCYGCKLTGAVDFIFGQQASIWITGSTLNTIGNGYITASGRSSADSAYYVIDKCTITGSGKQYLGRPWRNYARVVVQNTDIGSHIDAAGWSVWSSSTPNTDHVLFGEYNNSGSGAWKSGPLMVGNGGKYSTLSAALKDTSSNVYFVYAGTYKDQVAISRANVKIYGQTSNALTYSSNQATITNNIPASSAGSNDASGTVRVLATGVSIYNLNIANTYGKPVDQSQAIALSVQAGQFGCYGCKLTGYQDTLLANKGTQFYGKSYIEGAVDFIFGQQASIWITGSTINTIANGYITASGRSSGDSNYYVIDKSSITGTGTQYLGRPWRNYARVVVQGTSIGSHVVAAGWSQWSSSTPNTDHILFGEYNNSGGGAWRTGRASFATKLSAGVSISTALGSTSWIDSAYL
;
A
#
# COMPACT_ATOMS: atom_id res chain seq x y z
N MET A 1 1.95 8.79 3.35
CA MET A 1 2.65 8.93 2.05
C MET A 1 1.63 8.70 0.95
N ARG A 2 1.55 9.56 -0.06
CA ARG A 2 0.81 9.21 -1.28
C ARG A 2 1.68 8.20 -2.04
N PHE A 3 1.28 6.95 -2.05
CA PHE A 3 1.86 5.94 -2.93
C PHE A 3 1.26 6.16 -4.32
N SER A 4 1.91 6.96 -5.15
CA SER A 4 1.55 7.05 -6.56
C SER A 4 2.34 6.00 -7.34
N LEU A 5 1.63 5.02 -7.91
CA LEU A 5 2.15 4.33 -9.08
C LEU A 5 2.33 5.37 -10.17
N LEU A 6 3.57 5.60 -10.59
CA LEU A 6 3.87 6.40 -11.75
C LEU A 6 3.28 5.67 -12.96
N SER A 7 2.09 6.07 -13.41
CA SER A 7 1.51 5.66 -14.67
C SER A 7 2.33 6.25 -15.81
N SER A 8 3.29 5.48 -16.34
CA SER A 8 3.87 5.49 -17.70
C SER A 8 4.14 6.83 -18.43
N SER A 9 4.13 7.98 -17.77
CA SER A 9 4.18 9.30 -18.42
C SER A 9 5.18 10.26 -17.78
N VAL A 10 6.16 9.74 -17.03
CA VAL A 10 7.41 10.47 -16.89
C VAL A 10 8.23 10.18 -18.13
N SER A 11 8.06 10.98 -19.19
CA SER A 11 9.03 11.06 -20.27
C SER A 11 10.30 11.72 -19.72
N LEU A 12 11.06 10.98 -18.91
CA LEU A 12 12.45 11.29 -18.69
C LEU A 12 13.13 10.98 -20.01
N LEU A 13 13.54 12.01 -20.76
CA LEU A 13 14.46 11.84 -21.88
C LEU A 13 15.62 10.98 -21.37
N SER A 14 15.67 9.73 -21.80
CA SER A 14 16.86 8.92 -21.76
C SER A 14 17.84 9.57 -22.72
N LEU A 15 18.58 10.58 -22.24
CA LEU A 15 19.84 10.91 -22.89
C LEU A 15 20.74 9.70 -22.69
N VAL A 16 20.76 8.87 -23.72
CA VAL A 16 21.79 7.84 -23.94
C VAL A 16 23.09 8.60 -24.15
N TRP A 17 23.74 8.98 -23.06
CA TRP A 17 25.10 9.49 -23.12
C TRP A 17 26.01 8.28 -23.33
N SER A 18 26.73 8.25 -24.45
CA SER A 18 27.85 7.33 -24.64
C SER A 18 28.91 7.64 -23.58
N VAL A 19 28.96 6.84 -22.51
CA VAL A 19 29.86 7.06 -21.38
C VAL A 19 31.26 6.57 -21.74
N SER A 20 32.21 7.49 -21.89
CA SER A 20 33.63 7.18 -22.07
C SER A 20 34.20 6.76 -20.71
N CYS A 21 34.28 5.46 -20.46
CA CYS A 21 35.03 4.85 -19.37
C CYS A 21 36.55 4.97 -19.57
N ALA A 22 37.33 4.86 -18.51
CA ALA A 22 38.77 5.10 -18.58
C ALA A 22 39.54 4.05 -17.77
N SER A 23 40.15 3.07 -18.44
CA SER A 23 41.20 2.22 -17.85
C SER A 23 42.56 2.94 -17.83
N SER A 24 42.70 3.98 -18.64
CA SER A 24 43.84 4.88 -18.75
C SER A 24 43.39 6.35 -18.76
N PRO A 25 44.26 7.31 -18.40
CA PRO A 25 43.89 8.73 -18.37
C PRO A 25 43.35 9.24 -19.72
N PRO A 26 42.17 9.87 -19.77
CA PRO A 26 41.72 10.60 -20.94
C PRO A 26 42.72 11.68 -21.35
N SER A 27 42.80 11.99 -22.65
CA SER A 27 43.68 13.05 -23.15
C SER A 27 43.37 14.38 -22.46
N GLY A 28 44.42 15.08 -22.02
CA GLY A 28 44.30 16.37 -21.31
C GLY A 28 43.75 16.27 -19.89
N SER A 29 43.59 15.07 -19.32
CA SER A 29 43.18 14.92 -17.92
C SER A 29 44.32 15.22 -16.94
N ILE A 30 43.97 15.79 -15.79
CA ILE A 30 44.89 15.93 -14.65
C ILE A 30 44.90 14.60 -13.90
N THR A 31 46.09 14.01 -13.74
CA THR A 31 46.25 12.68 -13.14
C THR A 31 46.54 12.74 -11.64
N VAL A 32 45.93 11.82 -10.90
CA VAL A 32 45.96 11.75 -9.43
C VAL A 32 46.41 10.36 -8.99
N GLY A 33 47.35 10.29 -8.05
CA GLY A 33 47.81 9.06 -7.43
C GLY A 33 49.21 8.64 -7.84
N LYS A 34 49.54 7.35 -7.66
CA LYS A 34 50.87 6.82 -7.95
C LYS A 34 51.19 6.94 -9.44
N GLY A 35 52.13 7.81 -9.79
CA GLY A 35 52.49 8.13 -11.18
C GLY A 35 51.66 9.26 -11.81
N GLY A 36 50.77 9.91 -11.03
CA GLY A 36 50.03 11.09 -11.46
C GLY A 36 50.76 12.41 -11.15
N LYS A 37 50.27 13.51 -11.73
CA LYS A 37 50.76 14.88 -11.48
C LYS A 37 50.55 15.30 -10.02
N TYR A 38 49.47 14.85 -9.40
CA TYR A 38 49.13 15.13 -8.00
C TYR A 38 48.96 13.85 -7.19
N THR A 39 49.20 13.92 -5.89
CA THR A 39 49.05 12.78 -4.97
C THR A 39 47.62 12.60 -4.45
N THR A 40 46.83 13.67 -4.38
CA THR A 40 45.45 13.66 -3.86
C THR A 40 44.51 14.38 -4.82
N LEU A 41 43.23 13.99 -4.80
CA LEU A 41 42.22 14.61 -5.67
C LEU A 41 41.94 16.04 -5.23
N SER A 42 41.99 16.32 -3.92
CA SER A 42 41.83 17.68 -3.39
C SER A 42 42.92 18.65 -3.85
N ALA A 43 44.17 18.17 -3.99
CA ALA A 43 45.25 18.97 -4.57
C ALA A 43 45.05 19.18 -6.07
N ALA A 44 44.66 18.13 -6.78
CA ALA A 44 44.41 18.18 -8.22
C ALA A 44 43.28 19.16 -8.59
N LEU A 45 42.19 19.19 -7.82
CA LEU A 45 41.05 20.08 -8.08
C LEU A 45 41.38 21.59 -8.00
N LYS A 46 42.53 21.96 -7.42
CA LYS A 46 43.05 23.34 -7.46
C LYS A 46 43.68 23.70 -8.80
N ASP A 47 44.11 22.70 -9.56
CA ASP A 47 44.59 22.86 -10.93
C ASP A 47 43.40 22.93 -11.88
N THR A 48 43.22 24.11 -12.47
CA THR A 48 42.09 24.43 -13.35
C THR A 48 42.43 24.30 -14.83
N SER A 49 43.63 23.81 -15.18
CA SER A 49 44.06 23.62 -16.57
C SER A 49 43.25 22.57 -17.34
N SER A 50 42.47 21.76 -16.65
CA SER A 50 41.52 20.80 -17.22
C SER A 50 40.28 20.70 -16.34
N ASP A 51 39.14 20.37 -16.93
CA ASP A 51 37.92 19.97 -16.20
C ASP A 51 37.82 18.46 -15.99
N THR A 52 38.82 17.70 -16.46
CA THR A 52 38.84 16.25 -16.40
C THR A 52 39.97 15.76 -15.52
N TYR A 53 39.64 14.90 -14.56
CA TYR A 53 40.57 14.31 -13.61
C TYR A 53 40.56 12.79 -13.72
N PHE A 54 41.73 12.18 -13.67
CA PHE A 54 41.87 10.73 -13.65
C PHE A 54 42.57 10.28 -12.38
N VAL A 55 41.92 9.42 -11.60
CA VAL A 55 42.40 8.89 -10.33
C VAL A 55 42.89 7.46 -10.55
N TYR A 56 44.20 7.26 -10.46
CA TYR A 56 44.81 5.94 -10.56
C TYR A 56 44.34 5.01 -9.43
N ALA A 57 44.47 3.71 -9.66
CA ALA A 57 44.19 2.67 -8.68
C ALA A 57 44.89 2.96 -7.35
N GLY A 58 44.14 2.86 -6.26
CA GLY A 58 44.62 3.24 -4.93
C GLY A 58 43.50 3.58 -3.97
N SER A 59 43.88 3.76 -2.70
CA SER A 59 43.00 4.22 -1.62
C SER A 59 43.51 5.56 -1.11
N TYR A 60 42.65 6.57 -1.15
CA TYR A 60 42.96 7.95 -0.83
C TYR A 60 42.09 8.36 0.36
N LYS A 61 42.74 8.57 1.51
CA LYS A 61 42.05 9.02 2.73
C LYS A 61 42.01 10.54 2.75
N GLU A 62 40.92 11.11 2.25
CA GLU A 62 40.74 12.56 2.13
C GLU A 62 39.25 12.94 2.11
N GLN A 63 38.96 14.21 2.38
CA GLN A 63 37.69 14.83 2.03
C GLN A 63 37.88 15.65 0.77
N VAL A 64 37.07 15.39 -0.25
CA VAL A 64 37.13 16.07 -1.54
C VAL A 64 36.00 17.08 -1.64
N VAL A 65 36.32 18.34 -1.96
CA VAL A 65 35.35 19.40 -2.19
C VAL A 65 35.45 19.85 -3.65
N ILE A 66 34.34 19.76 -4.38
CA ILE A 66 34.22 20.17 -5.79
C ILE A 66 33.34 21.40 -5.83
N ASN A 67 33.94 22.57 -6.01
CA ASN A 67 33.25 23.87 -6.06
C ASN A 67 33.27 24.50 -7.46
N ARG A 68 33.71 23.76 -8.48
CA ARG A 68 33.74 24.19 -9.88
C ARG A 68 32.74 23.38 -10.71
N ALA A 69 32.03 24.08 -11.59
CA ALA A 69 31.04 23.47 -12.46
C ALA A 69 31.67 22.57 -13.52
N ASN A 70 30.91 21.61 -14.05
CA ASN A 70 31.28 20.77 -15.20
C ASN A 70 32.52 19.87 -15.02
N VAL A 71 32.98 19.66 -13.79
CA VAL A 71 34.09 18.75 -13.47
C VAL A 71 33.73 17.30 -13.77
N ARG A 72 34.65 16.57 -14.42
CA ARG A 72 34.58 15.13 -14.68
C ARG A 72 35.70 14.42 -13.94
N ILE A 73 35.37 13.41 -13.14
CA ILE A 73 36.36 12.59 -12.42
C ILE A 73 36.19 11.14 -12.84
N TYR A 74 37.29 10.52 -13.26
CA TYR A 74 37.36 9.11 -13.64
C TYR A 74 38.22 8.36 -12.63
N GLY A 75 37.66 7.37 -11.94
CA GLY A 75 38.43 6.37 -11.23
C GLY A 75 38.94 5.30 -12.19
N GLN A 76 40.18 4.85 -12.00
CA GLN A 76 40.72 3.73 -12.76
C GLN A 76 39.89 2.47 -12.50
N THR A 77 39.58 1.74 -13.56
CA THR A 77 38.91 0.44 -13.52
C THR A 77 39.56 -0.54 -14.49
N SER A 78 39.50 -1.83 -14.17
CA SER A 78 39.80 -2.92 -15.12
C SER A 78 38.59 -3.37 -15.91
N ASP A 79 37.38 -2.93 -15.52
CA ASP A 79 36.14 -3.23 -16.22
C ASP A 79 35.54 -1.92 -16.73
N ALA A 80 35.91 -1.62 -17.98
CA ALA A 80 35.48 -0.43 -18.67
C ALA A 80 33.99 -0.46 -19.05
N LEU A 81 33.32 -1.62 -19.00
CA LEU A 81 31.96 -1.80 -19.52
C LEU A 81 30.90 -1.81 -18.42
N THR A 82 31.14 -2.56 -17.34
CA THR A 82 30.13 -2.75 -16.28
C THR A 82 30.42 -1.97 -15.03
N TYR A 83 31.66 -1.47 -14.88
CA TYR A 83 32.12 -0.74 -13.71
C TYR A 83 32.08 -1.54 -12.40
N ALA A 84 31.96 -2.87 -12.50
CA ALA A 84 31.92 -3.76 -11.35
C ALA A 84 33.25 -3.78 -10.56
N ILE A 85 34.36 -3.38 -11.19
CA ILE A 85 35.72 -3.47 -10.63
C ILE A 85 36.42 -2.11 -10.63
N ASN A 86 35.89 -1.18 -9.82
CA ASN A 86 36.56 0.08 -9.54
C ASN A 86 37.81 -0.14 -8.68
N GLN A 87 38.92 0.48 -9.06
CA GLN A 87 40.22 0.33 -8.39
C GLN A 87 40.66 1.57 -7.61
N ALA A 88 40.02 2.72 -7.84
CA ALA A 88 40.26 3.95 -7.11
C ALA A 88 39.20 4.16 -6.02
N THR A 89 39.62 4.46 -4.79
CA THR A 89 38.75 4.65 -3.63
C THR A 89 39.09 5.93 -2.89
N ILE A 90 38.12 6.86 -2.76
CA ILE A 90 38.20 7.98 -1.83
C ILE A 90 37.45 7.58 -0.55
N THR A 91 38.12 7.69 0.59
CA THR A 91 37.54 7.28 1.88
C THR A 91 37.73 8.34 2.95
N ASN A 92 36.71 8.50 3.79
CA ASN A 92 36.77 9.29 5.02
C ASN A 92 36.12 8.49 6.17
N ASN A 93 36.34 8.93 7.41
CA ASN A 93 35.79 8.30 8.60
C ASN A 93 35.36 9.34 9.63
N VAL A 94 34.77 10.44 9.16
CA VAL A 94 34.38 11.59 9.99
C VAL A 94 32.85 11.68 10.04
N PRO A 95 32.23 11.67 11.24
CA PRO A 95 30.80 11.92 11.42
C PRO A 95 30.45 13.40 11.42
N ALA A 96 29.18 13.71 11.22
CA ALA A 96 28.64 15.07 11.37
C ALA A 96 28.93 15.70 12.73
N SER A 97 28.88 14.92 13.83
CA SER A 97 29.22 15.41 15.17
C SER A 97 30.66 15.91 15.32
N GLN A 98 31.60 15.42 14.51
CA GLN A 98 32.98 15.91 14.47
C GLN A 98 33.22 16.92 13.36
N ALA A 99 32.49 16.81 12.24
CA ALA A 99 32.62 17.72 11.11
C ALA A 99 31.90 19.06 11.31
N GLY A 100 31.03 19.18 12.32
CA GLY A 100 30.25 20.38 12.63
C GLY A 100 28.95 20.52 11.83
N SER A 101 28.74 19.71 10.78
CA SER A 101 27.46 19.61 10.07
C SER A 101 27.35 18.30 9.27
N ASN A 102 26.13 17.96 8.85
CA ASN A 102 25.89 16.84 7.93
C ASN A 102 26.70 17.01 6.64
N ASP A 103 26.59 18.16 5.96
CA ASP A 103 27.31 18.43 4.71
C ASP A 103 28.83 18.30 4.89
N ALA A 104 29.37 18.83 5.99
CA ALA A 104 30.80 18.75 6.29
C ALA A 104 31.29 17.32 6.58
N SER A 105 30.40 16.36 6.88
CA SER A 105 30.78 14.95 7.04
C SER A 105 30.97 14.20 5.71
N GLY A 106 30.60 14.83 4.58
CA GLY A 106 30.71 14.24 3.25
C GLY A 106 32.14 13.83 2.89
N THR A 107 32.37 12.58 2.48
CA THR A 107 33.65 12.18 1.87
C THR A 107 33.90 12.93 0.57
N VAL A 108 32.88 13.04 -0.28
CA VAL A 108 32.87 13.91 -1.46
C VAL A 108 31.73 14.93 -1.30
N ARG A 109 32.08 16.21 -1.36
CA ARG A 109 31.16 17.35 -1.29
C ARG A 109 31.12 18.06 -2.64
N VAL A 110 29.94 18.16 -3.22
CA VAL A 110 29.70 18.77 -4.53
C VAL A 110 28.91 20.06 -4.32
N LEU A 111 29.57 21.18 -4.54
CA LEU A 111 29.04 22.53 -4.33
C LEU A 111 28.78 23.27 -5.65
N ALA A 112 28.88 22.57 -6.79
CA ALA A 112 28.69 23.13 -8.12
C ALA A 112 27.94 22.16 -9.05
N THR A 113 27.31 22.72 -10.09
CA THR A 113 26.49 21.96 -11.05
C THR A 113 27.32 21.29 -12.16
N GLY A 114 26.76 20.28 -12.80
CA GLY A 114 27.36 19.61 -13.97
C GLY A 114 28.50 18.64 -13.63
N VAL A 115 28.69 18.32 -12.34
CA VAL A 115 29.75 17.42 -11.88
C VAL A 115 29.40 15.97 -12.20
N ARG A 116 30.35 15.22 -12.76
CA ARG A 116 30.18 13.82 -13.12
C ARG A 116 31.35 12.98 -12.57
N ILE A 117 31.01 11.89 -11.89
CA ILE A 117 31.98 10.93 -11.37
C ILE A 117 31.74 9.58 -12.03
N TYR A 118 32.82 8.96 -12.50
CA TYR A 118 32.82 7.67 -13.16
C TYR A 118 33.73 6.73 -12.37
N ASN A 119 33.25 5.53 -12.05
CA ASN A 119 34.07 4.39 -11.64
C ASN A 119 34.93 4.62 -10.40
N LEU A 120 34.44 5.46 -9.49
CA LEU A 120 35.12 5.82 -8.25
C LEU A 120 34.36 5.20 -7.08
N ASN A 121 35.11 4.57 -6.18
CA ASN A 121 34.55 4.17 -4.89
C ASN A 121 34.60 5.36 -3.95
N ILE A 122 33.49 5.67 -3.30
CA ILE A 122 33.37 6.74 -2.32
C ILE A 122 32.80 6.13 -1.05
N ALA A 123 33.56 6.21 0.04
CA ALA A 123 33.17 5.62 1.31
C ALA A 123 33.25 6.63 2.45
N ASN A 124 32.23 6.66 3.30
CA ASN A 124 32.38 7.11 4.67
C ASN A 124 32.20 5.89 5.59
N THR A 125 33.27 5.49 6.27
CA THR A 125 33.28 4.23 7.05
C THR A 125 32.88 4.41 8.51
N TYR A 126 32.52 5.63 8.93
CA TYR A 126 32.21 5.91 10.33
C TYR A 126 30.93 5.18 10.77
N GLY A 127 30.90 4.69 12.01
CA GLY A 127 29.69 4.12 12.62
C GLY A 127 29.41 2.64 12.33
N LYS A 128 30.36 1.88 11.76
CA LYS A 128 30.27 0.42 11.72
C LYS A 128 30.47 -0.16 13.14
N PRO A 129 29.52 -0.94 13.73
CA PRO A 129 28.14 -1.24 13.34
C PRO A 129 27.04 -0.52 14.18
N VAL A 130 27.42 0.37 15.10
CA VAL A 130 26.50 1.09 16.01
C VAL A 130 26.47 2.58 15.67
N SER A 131 25.32 3.07 15.18
CA SER A 131 25.15 4.48 14.82
C SER A 131 25.02 5.36 16.05
N GLN A 132 25.63 6.56 16.03
CA GLN A 132 25.05 7.75 16.69
C GLN A 132 25.09 9.04 15.84
N SER A 133 25.65 9.07 14.61
CA SER A 133 25.73 10.30 13.79
C SER A 133 25.73 10.04 12.28
N GLN A 134 25.19 10.99 11.50
CA GLN A 134 25.30 11.02 10.03
C GLN A 134 26.76 10.91 9.60
N ALA A 135 27.01 10.10 8.56
CA ALA A 135 28.32 9.86 7.98
C ALA A 135 28.15 9.77 6.46
N ILE A 136 28.24 10.94 5.82
CA ILE A 136 27.84 11.10 4.42
C ILE A 136 28.97 10.65 3.49
N ALA A 137 28.65 9.78 2.54
CA ALA A 137 29.60 9.42 1.48
C ALA A 137 29.61 10.52 0.40
N LEU A 138 28.41 10.93 -0.02
CA LEU A 138 28.20 11.92 -1.07
C LEU A 138 27.24 13.02 -0.60
N SER A 139 27.73 14.26 -0.55
CA SER A 139 26.91 15.45 -0.27
C SER A 139 26.83 16.34 -1.51
N VAL A 140 25.63 16.62 -2.02
CA VAL A 140 25.42 17.46 -3.22
C VAL A 140 24.53 18.65 -2.87
N GLN A 141 25.11 19.85 -2.91
CA GLN A 141 24.46 21.08 -2.46
C GLN A 141 24.00 21.99 -3.60
N ALA A 142 24.31 21.67 -4.86
CA ALA A 142 23.93 22.50 -5.99
C ALA A 142 23.76 21.72 -7.31
N GLY A 143 22.66 22.02 -8.01
CA GLY A 143 22.51 21.75 -9.44
C GLY A 143 22.42 20.28 -9.81
N GLN A 144 23.04 19.91 -10.94
CA GLN A 144 23.02 18.57 -11.50
C GLN A 144 24.30 17.81 -11.16
N PHE A 145 24.16 16.58 -10.64
CA PHE A 145 25.27 15.68 -10.35
C PHE A 145 24.99 14.29 -10.92
N GLY A 146 26.02 13.64 -11.47
CA GLY A 146 25.96 12.27 -11.96
C GLY A 146 27.03 11.37 -11.36
N CYS A 147 26.66 10.18 -10.89
CA CYS A 147 27.57 9.07 -10.58
C CYS A 147 27.27 7.89 -11.49
N TYR A 148 28.28 7.41 -12.21
CA TYR A 148 28.15 6.35 -13.20
C TYR A 148 29.14 5.24 -12.86
N GLY A 149 28.65 4.04 -12.60
CA GLY A 149 29.56 2.94 -12.26
C GLY A 149 30.25 3.08 -10.91
N CYS A 150 29.73 3.89 -10.00
CA CYS A 150 30.38 4.17 -8.73
C CYS A 150 30.12 3.06 -7.70
N LYS A 151 30.94 3.00 -6.64
CA LYS A 151 30.56 2.29 -5.40
C LYS A 151 30.44 3.28 -4.26
N LEU A 152 29.23 3.51 -3.77
CA LEU A 152 28.97 4.41 -2.64
C LEU A 152 28.78 3.58 -1.37
N THR A 153 29.54 3.85 -0.33
CA THR A 153 29.48 3.11 0.94
C THR A 153 29.20 4.02 2.12
N GLY A 154 28.15 3.72 2.90
CA GLY A 154 27.81 4.49 4.11
C GLY A 154 26.66 3.87 4.91
N ALA A 155 26.31 4.52 6.03
CA ALA A 155 25.30 4.01 6.97
C ALA A 155 24.05 4.91 7.03
N VAL A 156 24.21 6.18 7.41
CA VAL A 156 23.08 7.09 7.68
C VAL A 156 23.14 8.28 6.74
N ASP A 157 22.04 8.47 6.00
CA ASP A 157 21.82 9.56 5.05
C ASP A 157 22.96 9.69 4.02
N PHE A 158 23.61 8.59 3.64
CA PHE A 158 24.95 8.69 3.05
C PHE A 158 24.97 9.22 1.60
N ILE A 159 23.80 9.36 0.96
CA ILE A 159 23.57 10.26 -0.16
C ILE A 159 22.67 11.40 0.35
N PHE A 160 23.28 12.58 0.49
CA PHE A 160 22.68 13.75 1.10
C PHE A 160 22.73 14.94 0.15
N GLY A 161 21.78 15.88 0.27
CA GLY A 161 21.86 17.10 -0.51
C GLY A 161 20.68 18.04 -0.38
N GLN A 162 20.91 19.28 -0.81
CA GLN A 162 19.91 20.36 -0.85
C GLN A 162 19.68 20.77 -2.31
N GLN A 163 18.42 20.80 -2.74
CA GLN A 163 18.00 21.36 -4.04
C GLN A 163 18.84 20.86 -5.25
N ALA A 164 19.30 19.61 -5.20
CA ALA A 164 20.15 19.00 -6.23
C ALA A 164 19.38 17.92 -7.01
N SER A 165 19.68 17.83 -8.30
CA SER A 165 19.32 16.68 -9.13
C SER A 165 20.49 15.69 -9.12
N ILE A 166 20.29 14.53 -8.49
CA ILE A 166 21.30 13.49 -8.33
C ILE A 166 20.91 12.32 -9.22
N TRP A 167 21.77 11.96 -10.16
CA TRP A 167 21.60 10.77 -10.99
C TRP A 167 22.69 9.75 -10.66
N ILE A 168 22.30 8.59 -10.13
CA ILE A 168 23.22 7.50 -9.81
C ILE A 168 22.81 6.29 -10.66
N THR A 169 23.69 5.83 -11.53
CA THR A 169 23.38 4.72 -12.43
C THR A 169 24.50 3.70 -12.55
N GLY A 170 24.13 2.44 -12.76
CA GLY A 170 25.09 1.34 -12.95
C GLY A 170 26.01 1.16 -11.75
N SER A 171 25.58 1.62 -10.57
CA SER A 171 26.43 1.80 -9.39
C SER A 171 26.07 0.79 -8.30
N THR A 172 27.02 0.51 -7.41
CA THR A 172 26.76 -0.27 -6.20
C THR A 172 26.57 0.66 -5.01
N LEU A 173 25.44 0.57 -4.32
CA LEU A 173 25.21 1.21 -3.03
C LEU A 173 25.39 0.16 -1.93
N ASN A 174 26.48 0.29 -1.16
CA ASN A 174 26.88 -0.68 -0.14
C ASN A 174 26.63 -0.13 1.28
N THR A 175 25.61 -0.64 1.95
CA THR A 175 25.25 -0.21 3.30
C THR A 175 26.09 -0.90 4.38
N ILE A 176 26.35 -0.20 5.49
CA ILE A 176 27.29 -0.68 6.51
C ILE A 176 26.79 -0.58 7.96
N GLY A 177 25.49 -0.72 8.19
CA GLY A 177 24.87 -0.58 9.51
C GLY A 177 23.40 -0.22 9.36
N ASN A 178 22.77 0.20 10.46
CA ASN A 178 21.38 0.66 10.41
C ASN A 178 21.30 2.11 9.92
N GLY A 179 20.29 2.45 9.10
CA GLY A 179 20.14 3.83 8.65
C GLY A 179 19.27 4.02 7.40
N TYR A 180 19.69 4.97 6.57
CA TYR A 180 18.95 5.44 5.40
C TYR A 180 19.95 5.71 4.28
N ILE A 181 19.66 5.25 3.06
CA ILE A 181 20.53 5.47 1.90
C ILE A 181 20.46 6.93 1.45
N THR A 182 19.25 7.47 1.28
CA THR A 182 19.05 8.83 0.76
C THR A 182 18.35 9.75 1.77
N ALA A 183 18.77 11.02 1.77
CA ALA A 183 18.09 12.11 2.48
C ALA A 183 17.98 13.35 1.57
N SER A 184 16.85 13.47 0.87
CA SER A 184 16.58 14.59 -0.04
C SER A 184 16.09 15.81 0.74
N GLY A 185 16.80 16.93 0.61
CA GLY A 185 16.53 18.22 1.26
C GLY A 185 15.83 19.26 0.39
N ARG A 186 15.15 18.84 -0.67
CA ARG A 186 14.38 19.74 -1.53
C ARG A 186 13.32 20.46 -0.69
N SER A 187 13.15 21.77 -0.90
CA SER A 187 12.25 22.63 -0.10
C SER A 187 11.26 23.43 -0.94
N SER A 188 11.17 23.13 -2.25
CA SER A 188 10.36 23.88 -3.21
C SER A 188 9.73 22.93 -4.24
N ALA A 189 8.84 23.44 -5.09
CA ALA A 189 8.17 22.70 -6.16
C ALA A 189 9.02 22.49 -7.45
N ASP A 190 10.33 22.76 -7.42
CA ASP A 190 11.28 22.62 -8.55
C ASP A 190 11.36 21.21 -9.20
N SER A 191 12.08 21.06 -10.31
CA SER A 191 12.19 19.78 -11.01
C SER A 191 13.32 18.87 -10.51
N ALA A 192 13.87 19.08 -9.30
CA ALA A 192 15.00 18.30 -8.80
C ALA A 192 14.58 16.93 -8.27
N TYR A 193 15.34 15.88 -8.62
CA TYR A 193 15.11 14.49 -8.22
C TYR A 193 16.41 13.80 -7.83
N TYR A 194 16.31 12.87 -6.87
CA TYR A 194 17.31 11.82 -6.73
C TYR A 194 16.81 10.61 -7.50
N VAL A 195 17.61 10.14 -8.46
CA VAL A 195 17.29 8.95 -9.25
C VAL A 195 18.42 7.94 -9.08
N ILE A 196 18.06 6.77 -8.57
CA ILE A 196 18.91 5.59 -8.48
C ILE A 196 18.39 4.62 -9.55
N ASP A 197 19.14 4.44 -10.63
CA ASP A 197 18.72 3.68 -11.82
C ASP A 197 19.71 2.57 -12.17
N LYS A 198 19.27 1.33 -12.38
CA LYS A 198 20.17 0.23 -12.80
C LYS A 198 21.33 0.00 -11.83
N CYS A 199 21.08 0.21 -10.54
CA CYS A 199 22.05 0.00 -9.47
C CYS A 199 21.88 -1.36 -8.80
N THR A 200 22.86 -1.74 -7.96
CA THR A 200 22.75 -2.82 -6.98
C THR A 200 22.82 -2.23 -5.57
N ILE A 201 21.81 -2.49 -4.74
CA ILE A 201 21.79 -2.12 -3.32
C ILE A 201 22.09 -3.37 -2.49
N THR A 202 23.24 -3.37 -1.84
CA THR A 202 23.76 -4.49 -1.05
C THR A 202 24.34 -4.00 0.26
N GLY A 203 24.76 -4.92 1.14
CA GLY A 203 25.42 -4.58 2.38
C GLY A 203 24.76 -5.23 3.60
N SER A 204 24.90 -4.55 4.74
CA SER A 204 24.43 -5.05 6.04
C SER A 204 23.69 -3.98 6.84
N GLY A 205 23.01 -4.45 7.90
CA GLY A 205 22.20 -3.63 8.80
C GLY A 205 20.81 -3.29 8.24
N LYS A 206 19.89 -2.94 9.13
CA LYS A 206 18.52 -2.56 8.78
C LYS A 206 18.50 -1.18 8.13
N GLN A 207 18.13 -1.12 6.85
CA GLN A 207 18.24 0.09 6.05
C GLN A 207 16.91 0.45 5.38
N TYR A 208 16.70 1.73 5.13
CA TYR A 208 15.64 2.20 4.25
C TYR A 208 16.26 2.83 2.99
N LEU A 209 15.54 2.78 1.87
CA LEU A 209 15.92 3.46 0.63
C LEU A 209 16.06 4.98 0.84
N GLY A 210 15.34 5.55 1.81
CA GLY A 210 15.54 6.93 2.21
C GLY A 210 14.49 7.50 3.15
N ARG A 211 14.63 8.81 3.40
CA ARG A 211 13.69 9.63 4.19
C ARG A 211 13.70 11.10 3.75
N PRO A 212 12.63 11.87 3.99
CA PRO A 212 12.54 13.27 3.58
C PRO A 212 13.26 14.22 4.54
N TRP A 213 14.43 14.76 4.21
CA TRP A 213 15.06 15.78 5.07
C TRP A 213 14.23 17.08 5.13
N ARG A 214 13.45 17.40 4.08
CA ARG A 214 12.49 18.51 4.04
C ARG A 214 11.20 18.12 3.29
N ASN A 215 10.12 18.87 3.52
CA ASN A 215 8.92 18.83 2.67
C ASN A 215 9.32 19.08 1.22
N TYR A 216 8.68 18.42 0.25
CA TYR A 216 9.08 18.37 -1.16
C TYR A 216 10.25 17.43 -1.51
N ALA A 217 10.77 16.61 -0.59
CA ALA A 217 11.75 15.57 -0.93
C ALA A 217 11.28 14.66 -2.08
N ARG A 218 12.17 14.37 -3.05
CA ARG A 218 11.88 13.47 -4.18
C ARG A 218 12.99 12.46 -4.43
N VAL A 219 12.64 11.17 -4.36
CA VAL A 219 13.55 10.05 -4.63
C VAL A 219 12.83 8.98 -5.44
N VAL A 220 13.46 8.50 -6.51
CA VAL A 220 13.00 7.35 -7.29
C VAL A 220 14.12 6.30 -7.34
N VAL A 221 13.80 5.07 -6.97
CA VAL A 221 14.67 3.90 -7.13
C VAL A 221 14.05 3.01 -8.20
N GLN A 222 14.75 2.79 -9.30
CA GLN A 222 14.19 2.09 -10.45
C GLN A 222 15.19 1.16 -11.13
N ASN A 223 14.68 0.07 -11.72
CA ASN A 223 15.49 -0.92 -12.43
C ASN A 223 16.67 -1.45 -11.58
N THR A 224 16.54 -1.43 -10.25
CA THR A 224 17.62 -1.68 -9.30
C THR A 224 17.44 -3.02 -8.60
N ASP A 225 18.54 -3.75 -8.41
CA ASP A 225 18.56 -4.97 -7.61
C ASP A 225 18.75 -4.64 -6.12
N ILE A 226 17.77 -4.99 -5.28
CA ILE A 226 17.69 -4.58 -3.88
C ILE A 226 17.83 -5.79 -2.96
N GLY A 227 18.87 -5.78 -2.12
CA GLY A 227 19.14 -6.84 -1.15
C GLY A 227 18.17 -6.85 0.05
N SER A 228 17.96 -8.01 0.65
CA SER A 228 16.99 -8.28 1.74
C SER A 228 17.20 -7.50 3.04
N HIS A 229 18.28 -6.73 3.17
CA HIS A 229 18.57 -5.92 4.34
C HIS A 229 17.80 -4.58 4.32
N ILE A 230 17.19 -4.22 3.18
CA ILE A 230 16.26 -3.10 3.08
C ILE A 230 14.94 -3.48 3.76
N ASP A 231 14.46 -2.61 4.65
CA ASP A 231 13.19 -2.75 5.34
C ASP A 231 12.04 -2.81 4.34
N ALA A 232 11.06 -3.67 4.61
CA ALA A 232 9.92 -3.90 3.72
C ALA A 232 9.02 -2.65 3.51
N ALA A 233 9.07 -1.67 4.42
CA ALA A 233 8.42 -0.38 4.21
C ALA A 233 9.08 0.44 3.10
N GLY A 234 10.34 0.14 2.75
CA GLY A 234 11.16 0.84 1.76
C GLY A 234 11.64 2.22 2.24
N TRP A 235 10.76 2.99 2.86
CA TRP A 235 10.94 4.41 3.16
C TRP A 235 10.55 4.73 4.60
N SER A 236 11.17 5.75 5.19
CA SER A 236 10.82 6.26 6.52
C SER A 236 10.47 7.74 6.48
N VAL A 237 9.71 8.19 7.48
CA VAL A 237 9.59 9.63 7.79
C VAL A 237 10.90 10.14 8.40
N TRP A 238 11.08 11.47 8.45
CA TRP A 238 12.29 12.06 9.03
C TRP A 238 12.42 11.83 10.54
N SER A 239 11.38 12.22 11.29
CA SER A 239 11.20 11.89 12.71
C SER A 239 9.71 11.90 13.06
N SER A 240 9.36 11.41 14.25
CA SER A 240 7.98 11.46 14.76
C SER A 240 7.47 12.88 14.99
N SER A 241 8.33 13.78 15.47
CA SER A 241 8.01 15.19 15.72
C SER A 241 8.01 16.04 14.45
N THR A 242 8.71 15.62 13.40
CA THR A 242 8.88 16.37 12.17
C THR A 242 8.90 15.39 11.01
N PRO A 243 7.74 14.86 10.57
CA PRO A 243 7.69 13.77 9.61
C PRO A 243 8.08 14.19 8.19
N ASN A 244 7.97 15.49 7.86
CA ASN A 244 8.28 16.07 6.55
C ASN A 244 7.57 15.37 5.38
N THR A 245 6.30 15.04 5.54
CA THR A 245 5.53 14.25 4.56
C THR A 245 4.78 15.09 3.54
N ASP A 246 4.90 16.42 3.59
CA ASP A 246 4.16 17.29 2.69
C ASP A 246 4.85 17.39 1.32
N HIS A 247 4.06 17.24 0.26
CA HIS A 247 4.49 17.28 -1.15
C HIS A 247 5.67 16.36 -1.54
N VAL A 248 5.96 15.33 -0.75
CA VAL A 248 7.04 14.38 -1.03
C VAL A 248 6.68 13.37 -2.13
N LEU A 249 7.68 12.89 -2.86
CA LEU A 249 7.56 11.79 -3.83
C LEU A 249 8.66 10.76 -3.57
N PHE A 250 8.27 9.58 -3.11
CA PHE A 250 9.17 8.44 -2.94
C PHE A 250 8.59 7.28 -3.75
N GLY A 251 9.35 6.78 -4.71
CA GLY A 251 8.86 5.83 -5.70
C GLY A 251 9.83 4.70 -5.99
N GLU A 252 9.27 3.52 -6.21
CA GLU A 252 9.98 2.35 -6.70
C GLU A 252 9.38 1.90 -8.04
N TYR A 253 10.22 1.55 -9.01
CA TYR A 253 9.77 1.09 -10.32
C TYR A 253 10.66 -0.01 -10.89
N ASN A 254 10.06 -1.16 -11.22
CA ASN A 254 10.77 -2.27 -11.89
C ASN A 254 12.05 -2.73 -11.16
N ASN A 255 12.05 -2.69 -9.81
CA ASN A 255 13.17 -3.18 -9.01
C ASN A 255 13.12 -4.71 -8.86
N SER A 256 14.28 -5.33 -8.75
CA SER A 256 14.47 -6.77 -8.51
C SER A 256 15.12 -7.02 -7.15
N GLY A 257 15.31 -8.28 -6.78
CA GLY A 257 16.00 -8.66 -5.55
C GLY A 257 15.07 -8.86 -4.36
N SER A 258 15.59 -9.48 -3.31
CA SER A 258 14.81 -9.95 -2.16
C SER A 258 14.28 -8.83 -1.26
N GLY A 259 14.91 -7.65 -1.29
CA GLY A 259 14.49 -6.45 -0.58
C GLY A 259 13.73 -5.44 -1.44
N ALA A 260 13.52 -5.71 -2.74
CA ALA A 260 12.66 -4.85 -3.54
C ALA A 260 11.22 -4.91 -3.05
N TRP A 261 10.54 -3.77 -3.11
CA TRP A 261 9.11 -3.74 -2.82
C TRP A 261 8.39 -4.72 -3.73
N LYS A 262 7.80 -5.76 -3.10
CA LYS A 262 7.11 -6.85 -3.80
C LYS A 262 5.75 -6.37 -4.33
N SER A 263 5.88 -5.64 -5.44
CA SER A 263 4.95 -5.29 -6.50
C SER A 263 3.70 -4.49 -6.14
N GLY A 264 3.35 -3.55 -7.03
CA GLY A 264 2.02 -2.96 -7.11
C GLY A 264 0.93 -4.00 -7.38
N PRO A 265 -0.27 -3.57 -7.80
CA PRO A 265 -1.37 -4.48 -8.00
C PRO A 265 -1.05 -5.52 -9.09
N LEU A 266 -1.40 -6.79 -8.86
CA LEU A 266 -1.55 -7.72 -9.96
C LEU A 266 -2.84 -7.39 -10.72
N MET A 267 -2.68 -7.08 -12.00
CA MET A 267 -3.77 -6.63 -12.86
C MET A 267 -4.58 -7.82 -13.38
N VAL A 268 -5.89 -7.77 -13.19
CA VAL A 268 -6.85 -8.81 -13.55
C VAL A 268 -7.83 -8.28 -14.60
N GLY A 269 -8.09 -9.08 -15.63
CA GLY A 269 -9.05 -8.78 -16.68
C GLY A 269 -8.40 -8.34 -17.99
N ASN A 270 -9.16 -7.63 -18.83
CA ASN A 270 -8.69 -7.20 -20.15
C ASN A 270 -7.47 -6.27 -20.01
N GLY A 271 -6.35 -6.63 -20.64
CA GLY A 271 -5.07 -5.92 -20.49
C GLY A 271 -4.33 -6.18 -19.16
N GLY A 272 -4.85 -7.08 -18.31
CA GLY A 272 -4.18 -7.55 -17.09
C GLY A 272 -3.27 -8.75 -17.33
N LYS A 273 -2.39 -9.04 -16.35
CA LYS A 273 -1.52 -10.24 -16.33
C LYS A 273 -2.35 -11.53 -16.22
N TYR A 274 -3.49 -11.46 -15.53
CA TYR A 274 -4.39 -12.60 -15.30
C TYR A 274 -5.76 -12.31 -15.87
N SER A 275 -6.41 -13.32 -16.45
CA SER A 275 -7.77 -13.20 -16.99
C SER A 275 -8.86 -13.27 -15.91
N THR A 276 -8.61 -13.98 -14.79
CA THR A 276 -9.54 -14.12 -13.67
C THR A 276 -8.89 -13.83 -12.33
N LEU A 277 -9.70 -13.47 -11.33
CA LEU A 277 -9.23 -13.13 -10.00
C LEU A 277 -8.74 -14.39 -9.25
N SER A 278 -9.43 -15.52 -9.44
CA SER A 278 -8.99 -16.81 -8.90
C SER A 278 -7.61 -17.25 -9.42
N ALA A 279 -7.29 -16.96 -10.69
CA ALA A 279 -5.95 -17.21 -11.23
C ALA A 279 -4.92 -16.24 -10.65
N ALA A 280 -5.26 -14.96 -10.55
CA ALA A 280 -4.37 -13.94 -9.97
C ALA A 280 -4.00 -14.25 -8.51
N LEU A 281 -4.96 -14.70 -7.70
CA LEU A 281 -4.73 -15.02 -6.28
C LEU A 281 -3.79 -16.21 -6.05
N LYS A 282 -3.51 -17.03 -7.07
CA LYS A 282 -2.46 -18.05 -7.03
C LYS A 282 -1.07 -17.43 -7.13
N ASP A 283 -0.95 -16.26 -7.76
CA ASP A 283 0.28 -15.47 -7.77
C ASP A 283 0.41 -14.69 -6.45
N THR A 284 1.43 -15.11 -5.70
CA THR A 284 1.70 -14.62 -4.36
C THR A 284 2.69 -13.44 -4.34
N SER A 285 3.16 -12.97 -5.51
CA SER A 285 4.12 -11.87 -5.64
C SER A 285 3.59 -10.49 -5.25
N SER A 286 2.26 -10.33 -5.12
CA SER A 286 1.60 -9.15 -4.56
C SER A 286 0.54 -9.55 -3.55
N ASN A 287 0.23 -8.67 -2.60
CA ASN A 287 -1.00 -8.73 -1.78
C ASN A 287 -2.09 -7.79 -2.29
N VAL A 288 -1.85 -7.10 -3.39
CA VAL A 288 -2.76 -6.14 -3.98
C VAL A 288 -3.16 -6.63 -5.36
N TYR A 289 -4.47 -6.59 -5.64
CA TYR A 289 -5.04 -7.01 -6.91
C TYR A 289 -5.94 -5.90 -7.43
N PHE A 290 -5.84 -5.59 -8.72
CA PHE A 290 -6.70 -4.60 -9.37
C PHE A 290 -7.47 -5.28 -10.49
N VAL A 291 -8.80 -5.22 -10.43
CA VAL A 291 -9.71 -5.85 -11.39
C VAL A 291 -10.23 -4.78 -12.34
N TYR A 292 -9.80 -4.85 -13.59
CA TYR A 292 -10.27 -3.96 -14.65
C TYR A 292 -11.78 -4.12 -14.91
N ALA A 293 -12.37 -3.09 -15.51
CA ALA A 293 -13.78 -3.08 -15.90
C ALA A 293 -14.14 -4.34 -16.70
N GLY A 294 -15.28 -4.94 -16.37
CA GLY A 294 -15.74 -6.18 -16.97
C GLY A 294 -16.59 -7.03 -16.02
N THR A 295 -17.21 -8.06 -16.58
CA THR A 295 -17.97 -9.07 -15.82
C THR A 295 -17.26 -10.41 -15.96
N TYR A 296 -16.87 -10.99 -14.83
CA TYR A 296 -16.07 -12.19 -14.75
C TYR A 296 -16.89 -13.31 -14.11
N LYS A 297 -17.17 -14.37 -14.87
CA LYS A 297 -17.73 -15.60 -14.31
C LYS A 297 -16.63 -16.36 -13.60
N ASP A 298 -16.56 -16.25 -12.27
CA ASP A 298 -15.47 -16.77 -11.46
C ASP A 298 -15.99 -17.18 -10.07
N GLN A 299 -15.28 -18.10 -9.42
CA GLN A 299 -15.50 -18.43 -8.02
C GLN A 299 -14.19 -18.30 -7.27
N VAL A 300 -14.16 -17.39 -6.30
CA VAL A 300 -12.93 -16.89 -5.71
C VAL A 300 -12.82 -17.32 -4.25
N ALA A 301 -11.68 -17.89 -3.86
CA ALA A 301 -11.32 -18.14 -2.46
C ALA A 301 -10.07 -17.35 -2.08
N ILE A 302 -10.19 -16.51 -1.06
CA ILE A 302 -9.11 -15.68 -0.53
C ILE A 302 -8.65 -16.31 0.78
N SER A 303 -7.62 -17.14 0.69
CA SER A 303 -7.07 -17.90 1.83
C SER A 303 -5.85 -17.26 2.47
N ARG A 304 -5.39 -16.11 1.95
CA ARG A 304 -4.18 -15.43 2.42
C ARG A 304 -4.53 -14.12 3.13
N ALA A 305 -3.85 -13.85 4.24
CA ALA A 305 -4.10 -12.67 5.05
C ALA A 305 -3.68 -11.38 4.34
N ASN A 306 -4.26 -10.25 4.75
CA ASN A 306 -3.89 -8.90 4.32
C ASN A 306 -4.00 -8.64 2.80
N VAL A 307 -4.85 -9.39 2.11
CA VAL A 307 -5.13 -9.20 0.68
C VAL A 307 -6.03 -7.97 0.46
N LYS A 308 -5.66 -7.11 -0.49
CA LYS A 308 -6.47 -5.98 -0.94
C LYS A 308 -6.88 -6.15 -2.39
N ILE A 309 -8.17 -6.02 -2.67
CA ILE A 309 -8.73 -6.13 -4.02
C ILE A 309 -9.44 -4.83 -4.36
N TYR A 310 -9.09 -4.24 -5.49
CA TYR A 310 -9.69 -3.01 -6.00
C TYR A 310 -10.39 -3.30 -7.33
N GLY A 311 -11.69 -3.04 -7.40
CA GLY A 311 -12.42 -3.00 -8.66
C GLY A 311 -12.26 -1.64 -9.33
N GLN A 312 -12.13 -1.62 -10.65
CA GLN A 312 -12.13 -0.38 -11.42
C GLN A 312 -13.43 0.40 -11.20
N THR A 313 -13.30 1.70 -10.96
CA THR A 313 -14.41 2.64 -10.75
C THR A 313 -13.98 4.04 -11.19
N SER A 314 -14.94 4.86 -11.60
CA SER A 314 -14.72 6.30 -11.83
C SER A 314 -14.81 7.14 -10.55
N ASN A 315 -15.31 6.56 -9.45
CA ASN A 315 -15.36 7.22 -8.14
C ASN A 315 -15.23 6.17 -7.02
N ALA A 316 -14.11 6.20 -6.30
CA ALA A 316 -13.83 5.24 -5.23
C ALA A 316 -14.82 5.32 -4.05
N LEU A 317 -15.40 6.49 -3.78
CA LEU A 317 -16.22 6.71 -2.58
C LEU A 317 -17.70 6.33 -2.74
N THR A 318 -18.08 5.71 -3.86
CA THR A 318 -19.46 5.26 -4.11
C THR A 318 -19.49 3.93 -4.86
N TYR A 319 -20.42 3.06 -4.47
CA TYR A 319 -20.69 1.81 -5.19
C TYR A 319 -21.27 2.03 -6.59
N SER A 320 -21.89 3.20 -6.83
CA SER A 320 -22.67 3.45 -8.05
C SER A 320 -21.81 3.48 -9.32
N SER A 321 -20.52 3.79 -9.17
CA SER A 321 -19.55 3.94 -10.25
C SER A 321 -18.70 2.70 -10.52
N ASN A 322 -18.95 1.58 -9.82
CA ASN A 322 -18.20 0.34 -9.98
C ASN A 322 -18.36 -0.24 -11.40
N GLN A 323 -17.24 -0.63 -12.02
CA GLN A 323 -17.20 -1.15 -13.39
C GLN A 323 -16.77 -2.62 -13.48
N ALA A 324 -16.33 -3.22 -12.36
CA ALA A 324 -15.88 -4.60 -12.28
C ALA A 324 -16.89 -5.46 -11.50
N THR A 325 -17.27 -6.61 -12.05
CA THR A 325 -18.22 -7.54 -11.46
C THR A 325 -17.66 -8.97 -11.46
N ILE A 326 -17.62 -9.61 -10.28
CA ILE A 326 -17.42 -11.05 -10.16
C ILE A 326 -18.79 -11.69 -9.96
N THR A 327 -19.15 -12.64 -10.83
CA THR A 327 -20.47 -13.26 -10.81
C THR A 327 -20.37 -14.77 -10.87
N ASN A 328 -21.31 -15.44 -10.21
CA ASN A 328 -21.54 -16.86 -10.42
C ASN A 328 -23.04 -17.19 -10.28
N ASN A 329 -23.38 -18.46 -10.43
CA ASN A 329 -24.74 -18.97 -10.37
C ASN A 329 -24.77 -20.35 -9.71
N ILE A 330 -24.25 -20.45 -8.49
CA ILE A 330 -24.12 -21.73 -7.77
C ILE A 330 -24.93 -21.65 -6.47
N PRO A 331 -25.96 -22.50 -6.28
CA PRO A 331 -26.67 -22.62 -5.01
C PRO A 331 -25.94 -23.58 -4.05
N ALA A 332 -26.27 -23.49 -2.76
CA ALA A 332 -25.72 -24.35 -1.70
C ALA A 332 -25.99 -25.84 -1.93
N SER A 333 -27.16 -26.19 -2.48
CA SER A 333 -27.50 -27.58 -2.85
C SER A 333 -26.54 -28.19 -3.87
N SER A 334 -26.01 -27.38 -4.79
CA SER A 334 -24.99 -27.83 -5.77
C SER A 334 -23.57 -27.71 -5.21
N ALA A 335 -23.30 -26.71 -4.36
CA ALA A 335 -21.98 -26.50 -3.79
C ALA A 335 -21.64 -27.40 -2.59
N GLY A 336 -22.65 -28.05 -1.99
CA GLY A 336 -22.51 -28.89 -0.80
C GLY A 336 -22.55 -28.15 0.53
N SER A 337 -22.50 -26.82 0.54
CA SER A 337 -22.72 -25.99 1.74
C SER A 337 -23.01 -24.54 1.37
N ASN A 338 -23.52 -23.77 2.33
CA ASN A 338 -23.68 -22.32 2.21
C ASN A 338 -22.33 -21.67 1.84
N ASP A 339 -21.28 -21.85 2.65
CA ASP A 339 -19.97 -21.23 2.37
C ASP A 339 -19.44 -21.58 0.96
N ALA A 340 -19.56 -22.86 0.55
CA ALA A 340 -19.11 -23.29 -0.77
C ALA A 340 -19.91 -22.67 -1.93
N SER A 341 -21.13 -22.16 -1.70
CA SER A 341 -21.91 -21.43 -2.71
C SER A 341 -21.42 -20.00 -2.94
N GLY A 342 -20.55 -19.49 -2.06
CA GLY A 342 -20.03 -18.13 -2.14
C GLY A 342 -19.33 -17.85 -3.47
N THR A 343 -19.77 -16.83 -4.20
CA THR A 343 -19.06 -16.32 -5.39
C THR A 343 -17.67 -15.81 -5.02
N VAL A 344 -17.57 -15.09 -3.90
CA VAL A 344 -16.30 -14.75 -3.24
C VAL A 344 -16.32 -15.28 -1.80
N ARG A 345 -15.31 -16.05 -1.43
CA ARG A 345 -15.11 -16.63 -0.10
C ARG A 345 -13.85 -16.05 0.54
N VAL A 346 -14.02 -15.36 1.66
CA VAL A 346 -12.94 -14.78 2.47
C VAL A 346 -12.63 -15.72 3.61
N LEU A 347 -11.48 -16.39 3.53
CA LEU A 347 -11.05 -17.44 4.46
C LEU A 347 -9.87 -17.01 5.35
N ALA A 348 -9.45 -15.75 5.25
CA ALA A 348 -8.32 -15.19 6.00
C ALA A 348 -8.61 -13.78 6.53
N THR A 349 -7.83 -13.35 7.53
CA THR A 349 -7.97 -12.05 8.19
C THR A 349 -7.27 -10.91 7.43
N GLY A 350 -7.68 -9.67 7.68
CA GLY A 350 -7.08 -8.46 7.11
C GLY A 350 -7.43 -8.22 5.65
N VAL A 351 -8.42 -8.95 5.11
CA VAL A 351 -8.83 -8.83 3.70
C VAL A 351 -9.68 -7.57 3.52
N SER A 352 -9.43 -6.82 2.46
CA SER A 352 -10.23 -5.66 2.07
C SER A 352 -10.62 -5.70 0.61
N ILE A 353 -11.88 -5.42 0.31
CA ILE A 353 -12.42 -5.32 -1.05
C ILE A 353 -13.00 -3.93 -1.25
N TYR A 354 -12.57 -3.27 -2.33
CA TYR A 354 -12.99 -1.93 -2.71
C TYR A 354 -13.66 -1.95 -4.08
N ASN A 355 -14.79 -1.27 -4.22
CA ASN A 355 -15.41 -0.93 -5.50
C ASN A 355 -15.66 -2.10 -6.47
N LEU A 356 -15.93 -3.28 -5.91
CA LEU A 356 -16.20 -4.49 -6.68
C LEU A 356 -17.68 -4.86 -6.54
N ASN A 357 -18.30 -5.27 -7.64
CA ASN A 357 -19.61 -5.89 -7.61
C ASN A 357 -19.42 -7.41 -7.46
N ILE A 358 -20.14 -8.03 -6.54
CA ILE A 358 -20.10 -9.47 -6.28
C ILE A 358 -21.55 -9.97 -6.33
N ALA A 359 -21.80 -10.90 -7.24
CA ALA A 359 -23.16 -11.35 -7.53
C ALA A 359 -23.27 -12.88 -7.54
N ASN A 360 -24.32 -13.41 -6.92
CA ASN A 360 -24.78 -14.77 -7.19
C ASN A 360 -26.17 -14.71 -7.83
N THR A 361 -26.26 -15.14 -9.09
CA THR A 361 -27.43 -14.90 -9.95
C THR A 361 -28.43 -16.06 -9.96
N TYR A 362 -28.38 -16.97 -8.98
CA TYR A 362 -29.30 -18.11 -8.88
C TYR A 362 -30.77 -17.70 -8.78
N GLY A 363 -31.03 -16.55 -8.15
CA GLY A 363 -32.35 -15.92 -8.17
C GLY A 363 -33.34 -16.50 -7.17
N LYS A 364 -34.63 -16.39 -7.50
CA LYS A 364 -35.77 -16.62 -6.59
C LYS A 364 -35.79 -18.07 -6.04
N PRO A 365 -36.28 -18.30 -4.80
CA PRO A 365 -36.11 -19.56 -4.12
C PRO A 365 -36.88 -20.69 -4.80
N VAL A 366 -36.16 -21.77 -5.10
CA VAL A 366 -36.66 -23.15 -5.18
C VAL A 366 -36.21 -23.89 -3.91
N ASP A 367 -36.66 -25.12 -3.65
CA ASP A 367 -36.15 -25.89 -2.51
C ASP A 367 -34.61 -25.93 -2.51
N GLN A 368 -33.98 -25.55 -1.39
CA GLN A 368 -32.51 -25.44 -1.21
C GLN A 368 -31.79 -24.46 -2.17
N SER A 369 -32.25 -23.21 -2.20
CA SER A 369 -31.80 -22.14 -3.13
C SER A 369 -30.89 -21.08 -2.51
N GLN A 370 -30.32 -21.31 -1.33
CA GLN A 370 -29.33 -20.40 -0.74
C GLN A 370 -28.20 -20.18 -1.74
N ALA A 371 -27.87 -18.93 -2.04
CA ALA A 371 -26.91 -18.60 -3.09
C ALA A 371 -26.12 -17.35 -2.70
N ILE A 372 -24.94 -17.59 -2.12
CA ILE A 372 -24.14 -16.53 -1.50
C ILE A 372 -23.32 -15.76 -2.55
N ALA A 373 -23.42 -14.43 -2.51
CA ALA A 373 -22.51 -13.55 -3.24
C ALA A 373 -21.17 -13.48 -2.50
N LEU A 374 -21.20 -13.09 -1.22
CA LEU A 374 -20.00 -12.94 -0.39
C LEU A 374 -20.11 -13.78 0.90
N SER A 375 -19.14 -14.68 1.10
CA SER A 375 -18.99 -15.48 2.33
C SER A 375 -17.74 -15.04 3.08
N VAL A 376 -17.88 -14.64 4.34
CA VAL A 376 -16.77 -14.19 5.20
C VAL A 376 -16.63 -15.10 6.42
N GLN A 377 -15.54 -15.86 6.45
CA GLN A 377 -15.32 -16.97 7.38
C GLN A 377 -14.20 -16.70 8.40
N ALA A 378 -13.52 -15.54 8.33
CA ALA A 378 -12.36 -15.27 9.19
C ALA A 378 -12.09 -13.78 9.44
N GLY A 379 -11.71 -13.49 10.69
CA GLY A 379 -10.89 -12.33 11.05
C GLY A 379 -11.49 -10.94 10.83
N GLN A 380 -10.62 -9.95 10.64
CA GLN A 380 -10.96 -8.58 10.27
C GLN A 380 -11.19 -8.48 8.76
N PHE A 381 -12.38 -8.05 8.34
CA PHE A 381 -12.74 -7.91 6.92
C PHE A 381 -13.35 -6.53 6.62
N GLY A 382 -12.90 -5.88 5.55
CA GLY A 382 -13.43 -4.59 5.09
C GLY A 382 -14.04 -4.66 3.68
N CYS A 383 -15.25 -4.12 3.54
CA CYS A 383 -15.98 -4.00 2.28
C CYS A 383 -16.33 -2.52 2.04
N TYR A 384 -15.78 -1.92 1.00
CA TYR A 384 -15.77 -0.47 0.81
C TYR A 384 -16.31 -0.09 -0.57
N GLY A 385 -17.48 0.54 -0.63
CA GLY A 385 -18.06 0.93 -1.91
C GLY A 385 -18.42 -0.26 -2.80
N CYS A 386 -18.70 -1.44 -2.24
CA CYS A 386 -18.99 -2.64 -3.03
C CYS A 386 -20.50 -2.77 -3.32
N LYS A 387 -20.85 -3.58 -4.33
CA LYS A 387 -22.23 -4.07 -4.51
C LYS A 387 -22.27 -5.57 -4.25
N LEU A 388 -23.14 -6.00 -3.35
CA LEU A 388 -23.42 -7.42 -3.07
C LEU A 388 -24.85 -7.70 -3.50
N THR A 389 -25.04 -8.56 -4.50
CA THR A 389 -26.38 -8.81 -5.08
C THR A 389 -26.70 -10.29 -5.13
N GLY A 390 -27.88 -10.66 -4.66
CA GLY A 390 -28.42 -12.02 -4.69
C GLY A 390 -29.91 -12.01 -4.37
N TYR A 391 -30.43 -13.14 -3.90
CA TYR A 391 -31.84 -13.27 -3.48
C TYR A 391 -31.98 -13.82 -2.07
N GLN A 392 -31.67 -15.11 -1.88
CA GLN A 392 -31.63 -15.75 -0.57
C GLN A 392 -30.18 -15.88 -0.13
N ASP A 393 -29.87 -15.51 1.11
CA ASP A 393 -28.55 -15.68 1.73
C ASP A 393 -27.42 -14.92 1.00
N THR A 394 -27.64 -13.67 0.56
CA THR A 394 -26.66 -12.92 -0.26
C THR A 394 -25.31 -12.70 0.42
N LEU A 395 -25.30 -12.30 1.69
CA LEU A 395 -24.11 -12.06 2.50
C LEU A 395 -24.07 -13.01 3.69
N LEU A 396 -23.11 -13.94 3.68
CA LEU A 396 -22.78 -14.79 4.82
C LEU A 396 -21.66 -14.13 5.66
N ALA A 397 -22.05 -13.31 6.62
CA ALA A 397 -21.20 -12.74 7.66
C ALA A 397 -20.98 -13.75 8.80
N ASN A 398 -20.21 -14.82 8.54
CA ASN A 398 -20.18 -15.97 9.45
C ASN A 398 -19.29 -15.79 10.67
N LYS A 399 -18.06 -15.28 10.54
CA LYS A 399 -17.09 -15.18 11.64
C LYS A 399 -16.19 -13.95 11.53
N GLY A 400 -15.79 -13.41 12.68
CA GLY A 400 -14.83 -12.30 12.78
C GLY A 400 -15.48 -10.91 12.87
N THR A 401 -14.68 -9.86 12.86
CA THR A 401 -15.15 -8.46 12.86
C THR A 401 -15.18 -7.93 11.44
N GLN A 402 -16.32 -7.40 11.01
CA GLN A 402 -16.53 -7.05 9.60
C GLN A 402 -17.11 -5.66 9.46
N PHE A 403 -16.60 -4.91 8.48
CA PHE A 403 -17.04 -3.55 8.19
C PHE A 403 -17.54 -3.44 6.75
N TYR A 404 -18.70 -2.83 6.56
CA TYR A 404 -19.32 -2.57 5.26
C TYR A 404 -19.67 -1.09 5.16
N GLY A 405 -18.85 -0.32 4.44
CA GLY A 405 -18.98 1.13 4.32
C GLY A 405 -19.41 1.55 2.92
N LYS A 406 -20.39 2.46 2.84
CA LYS A 406 -20.88 3.06 1.58
C LYS A 406 -21.16 2.04 0.48
N SER A 407 -21.68 0.88 0.87
CA SER A 407 -21.89 -0.27 0.00
C SER A 407 -23.38 -0.42 -0.36
N TYR A 408 -23.66 -1.27 -1.34
CA TYR A 408 -25.01 -1.68 -1.72
C TYR A 408 -25.16 -3.17 -1.43
N ILE A 409 -26.19 -3.56 -0.67
CA ILE A 409 -26.47 -4.95 -0.34
C ILE A 409 -27.92 -5.25 -0.71
N GLU A 410 -28.13 -6.25 -1.56
CA GLU A 410 -29.45 -6.56 -2.13
C GLU A 410 -29.84 -8.01 -1.94
N GLY A 411 -31.09 -8.23 -1.55
CA GLY A 411 -31.70 -9.55 -1.50
C GLY A 411 -33.14 -9.51 -1.00
N ALA A 412 -33.67 -10.67 -0.63
CA ALA A 412 -35.05 -10.82 -0.18
C ALA A 412 -35.14 -11.60 1.14
N VAL A 413 -34.58 -12.82 1.18
CA VAL A 413 -34.73 -13.75 2.31
C VAL A 413 -33.40 -13.94 3.00
N ASP A 414 -33.32 -13.62 4.29
CA ASP A 414 -32.17 -13.80 5.17
C ASP A 414 -30.85 -13.29 4.55
N PHE A 415 -30.92 -12.21 3.76
CA PHE A 415 -29.84 -11.90 2.84
C PHE A 415 -28.61 -11.27 3.51
N ILE A 416 -28.69 -10.97 4.81
CA ILE A 416 -27.56 -10.67 5.69
C ILE A 416 -27.62 -11.62 6.89
N PHE A 417 -26.75 -12.64 6.94
CA PHE A 417 -26.85 -13.71 7.94
C PHE A 417 -25.50 -14.29 8.34
N GLY A 418 -25.49 -15.06 9.43
CA GLY A 418 -24.29 -15.72 9.97
C GLY A 418 -24.34 -15.89 11.49
N GLN A 419 -23.37 -16.60 12.07
CA GLN A 419 -23.49 -17.08 13.46
C GLN A 419 -22.53 -16.41 14.46
N GLN A 420 -21.30 -16.12 14.06
CA GLN A 420 -20.19 -15.78 14.97
C GLN A 420 -19.52 -14.44 14.65
N ALA A 421 -19.99 -13.71 13.64
CA ALA A 421 -19.43 -12.41 13.29
C ALA A 421 -20.02 -11.28 14.12
N SER A 422 -19.23 -10.24 14.35
CA SER A 422 -19.70 -8.92 14.71
C SER A 422 -19.52 -7.99 13.52
N ILE A 423 -20.58 -7.34 13.05
CA ILE A 423 -20.57 -6.54 11.82
C ILE A 423 -21.10 -5.13 12.05
N TRP A 424 -20.51 -4.18 11.30
CA TRP A 424 -20.96 -2.80 11.23
C TRP A 424 -21.17 -2.42 9.77
N ILE A 425 -22.41 -2.06 9.42
CA ILE A 425 -22.80 -1.60 8.10
C ILE A 425 -23.14 -0.11 8.21
N THR A 426 -22.46 0.77 7.48
CA THR A 426 -22.70 2.21 7.55
C THR A 426 -22.66 2.94 6.22
N GLY A 427 -23.40 4.04 6.11
CA GLY A 427 -23.53 4.84 4.89
C GLY A 427 -24.03 4.04 3.68
N SER A 428 -24.66 2.89 3.91
CA SER A 428 -24.92 1.89 2.88
C SER A 428 -26.38 1.88 2.44
N THR A 429 -26.64 1.34 1.26
CA THR A 429 -27.99 1.07 0.77
C THR A 429 -28.29 -0.42 0.92
N ILE A 430 -29.32 -0.73 1.69
CA ILE A 430 -29.87 -2.07 1.84
C ILE A 430 -31.13 -2.13 0.99
N ASN A 431 -31.07 -2.85 -0.13
CA ASN A 431 -32.16 -2.89 -1.11
C ASN A 431 -32.90 -4.23 -1.05
N THR A 432 -34.21 -4.18 -0.84
CA THR A 432 -35.07 -5.38 -0.83
C THR A 432 -35.75 -5.56 -2.18
N ILE A 433 -35.82 -6.80 -2.67
CA ILE A 433 -36.37 -7.07 -4.02
C ILE A 433 -37.66 -7.91 -4.01
N ALA A 434 -38.01 -8.52 -2.88
CA ALA A 434 -39.20 -9.33 -2.72
C ALA A 434 -39.54 -9.46 -1.22
N ASN A 435 -40.54 -10.29 -0.89
CA ASN A 435 -40.92 -10.59 0.49
C ASN A 435 -39.86 -11.44 1.21
N GLY A 436 -39.74 -11.29 2.52
CA GLY A 436 -38.69 -11.92 3.31
C GLY A 436 -38.16 -11.08 4.48
N TYR A 437 -36.87 -11.22 4.76
CA TYR A 437 -36.21 -10.78 5.98
C TYR A 437 -34.82 -10.24 5.65
N ILE A 438 -34.51 -9.03 6.12
CA ILE A 438 -33.21 -8.41 5.84
C ILE A 438 -32.08 -9.13 6.58
N THR A 439 -32.26 -9.36 7.88
CA THR A 439 -31.24 -10.00 8.72
C THR A 439 -31.68 -11.34 9.30
N ALA A 440 -30.74 -12.28 9.41
CA ALA A 440 -30.90 -13.53 10.13
C ALA A 440 -29.67 -13.83 10.99
N SER A 441 -29.60 -13.18 12.16
CA SER A 441 -28.52 -13.43 13.12
C SER A 441 -28.67 -14.83 13.74
N GLY A 442 -27.65 -15.66 13.55
CA GLY A 442 -27.53 -17.02 14.08
C GLY A 442 -26.71 -17.08 15.37
N ARG A 443 -26.54 -15.96 16.07
CA ARG A 443 -25.84 -15.92 17.35
C ARG A 443 -26.54 -16.84 18.35
N SER A 444 -25.77 -17.75 18.97
CA SER A 444 -26.29 -18.86 19.77
C SER A 444 -25.87 -18.84 21.25
N SER A 445 -25.15 -17.81 21.70
CA SER A 445 -24.68 -17.69 23.08
C SER A 445 -24.59 -16.22 23.52
N GLY A 446 -24.26 -15.99 24.79
CA GLY A 446 -24.11 -14.67 25.42
C GLY A 446 -22.89 -13.84 25.02
N ASP A 447 -22.25 -14.07 23.87
CA ASP A 447 -21.04 -13.33 23.43
C ASP A 447 -21.25 -11.81 23.22
N SER A 448 -20.23 -11.04 22.85
CA SER A 448 -20.34 -9.58 22.62
C SER A 448 -20.61 -9.18 21.16
N ASN A 449 -20.90 -10.12 20.25
CA ASN A 449 -21.08 -9.84 18.83
C ASN A 449 -22.39 -9.11 18.49
N TYR A 450 -22.35 -8.13 17.60
CA TYR A 450 -23.50 -7.39 17.13
C TYR A 450 -23.62 -7.46 15.62
N TYR A 451 -24.85 -7.44 15.10
CA TYR A 451 -25.10 -6.89 13.78
C TYR A 451 -25.62 -5.47 13.96
N VAL A 452 -24.93 -4.48 13.40
CA VAL A 452 -25.37 -3.07 13.43
C VAL A 452 -25.51 -2.53 12.01
N ILE A 453 -26.71 -2.03 11.68
CA ILE A 453 -26.98 -1.22 10.50
C ILE A 453 -27.11 0.23 10.98
N ASP A 454 -26.11 1.04 10.67
CA ASP A 454 -25.96 2.43 11.13
C ASP A 454 -26.05 3.39 9.94
N LYS A 455 -26.70 4.55 10.11
CA LYS A 455 -26.68 5.67 9.13
C LYS A 455 -26.82 5.24 7.66
N SER A 456 -27.73 4.30 7.42
CA SER A 456 -27.92 3.65 6.13
C SER A 456 -29.33 3.96 5.58
N SER A 457 -29.63 3.44 4.40
CA SER A 457 -30.98 3.49 3.82
C SER A 457 -31.49 2.08 3.55
N ILE A 458 -32.65 1.72 4.10
CA ILE A 458 -33.39 0.50 3.76
C ILE A 458 -34.48 0.88 2.76
N THR A 459 -34.32 0.43 1.52
CA THR A 459 -35.18 0.76 0.37
C THR A 459 -35.60 -0.51 -0.37
N GLY A 460 -36.45 -0.37 -1.38
CA GLY A 460 -36.82 -1.47 -2.26
C GLY A 460 -38.31 -1.83 -2.18
N THR A 461 -38.61 -3.09 -2.50
CA THR A 461 -39.95 -3.63 -2.68
C THR A 461 -40.19 -4.88 -1.82
N GLY A 462 -41.44 -5.33 -1.79
CA GLY A 462 -41.87 -6.52 -1.06
C GLY A 462 -42.23 -6.25 0.40
N THR A 463 -42.99 -7.18 0.98
CA THR A 463 -43.33 -7.18 2.42
C THR A 463 -42.12 -7.66 3.21
N GLN A 464 -41.44 -6.74 3.88
CA GLN A 464 -40.15 -7.01 4.53
C GLN A 464 -40.18 -6.85 6.04
N TYR A 465 -39.38 -7.66 6.70
CA TYR A 465 -38.98 -7.49 8.09
C TYR A 465 -37.51 -7.07 8.17
N LEU A 466 -37.15 -6.28 9.18
CA LEU A 466 -35.76 -5.96 9.55
C LEU A 466 -34.95 -7.21 9.87
N GLY A 467 -35.60 -8.26 10.38
CA GLY A 467 -34.98 -9.57 10.53
C GLY A 467 -35.82 -10.59 11.28
N ARG A 468 -35.22 -11.78 11.43
CA ARG A 468 -35.72 -12.89 12.24
C ARG A 468 -34.58 -13.65 12.93
N PRO A 469 -34.82 -14.33 14.07
CA PRO A 469 -33.76 -14.91 14.87
C PRO A 469 -33.44 -16.34 14.45
N TRP A 470 -32.40 -16.53 13.61
CA TRP A 470 -31.98 -17.90 13.24
C TRP A 470 -31.61 -18.74 14.48
N ARG A 471 -31.12 -18.11 15.55
CA ARG A 471 -30.88 -18.74 16.86
C ARG A 471 -31.37 -17.85 18.01
N ASN A 472 -31.61 -18.45 19.18
CA ASN A 472 -32.28 -17.81 20.33
C ASN A 472 -31.50 -16.66 21.01
N TYR A 473 -30.27 -16.36 20.56
CA TYR A 473 -29.43 -15.24 21.03
C TYR A 473 -29.18 -14.22 19.91
N ALA A 474 -29.98 -14.22 18.84
CA ALA A 474 -29.88 -13.26 17.75
C ALA A 474 -29.80 -11.81 18.25
N ARG A 475 -28.84 -11.04 17.72
CA ARG A 475 -28.65 -9.64 18.13
C ARG A 475 -28.41 -8.75 16.92
N VAL A 476 -29.37 -7.85 16.68
CA VAL A 476 -29.38 -6.91 15.57
C VAL A 476 -29.84 -5.55 16.06
N VAL A 477 -29.14 -4.50 15.66
CA VAL A 477 -29.51 -3.10 15.91
C VAL A 477 -29.59 -2.35 14.57
N VAL A 478 -30.70 -1.65 14.35
CA VAL A 478 -30.86 -0.71 13.24
C VAL A 478 -30.92 0.70 13.82
N GLN A 479 -29.98 1.56 13.45
CA GLN A 479 -29.86 2.89 14.06
C GLN A 479 -29.53 3.99 13.06
N GLY A 480 -30.03 5.21 13.31
CA GLY A 480 -29.79 6.38 12.46
C GLY A 480 -30.17 6.18 10.99
N THR A 481 -31.01 5.18 10.70
CA THR A 481 -31.22 4.65 9.35
C THR A 481 -32.59 5.09 8.83
N SER A 482 -32.66 5.44 7.54
CA SER A 482 -33.93 5.71 6.86
C SER A 482 -34.56 4.40 6.40
N ILE A 483 -35.78 4.09 6.84
CA ILE A 483 -36.47 2.82 6.60
C ILE A 483 -37.72 3.07 5.74
N GLY A 484 -37.77 2.46 4.57
CA GLY A 484 -38.90 2.56 3.64
C GLY A 484 -40.20 1.93 4.18
N SER A 485 -41.35 2.40 3.69
CA SER A 485 -42.68 1.99 4.14
C SER A 485 -43.05 0.52 3.82
N HIS A 486 -42.27 -0.14 2.98
CA HIS A 486 -42.41 -1.57 2.66
C HIS A 486 -42.01 -2.48 3.84
N VAL A 487 -41.32 -1.94 4.85
CA VAL A 487 -41.09 -2.64 6.12
C VAL A 487 -42.37 -2.65 6.96
N VAL A 488 -42.81 -3.84 7.35
CA VAL A 488 -44.09 -4.04 8.05
C VAL A 488 -44.10 -3.43 9.45
N ALA A 489 -45.30 -3.13 9.98
CA ALA A 489 -45.46 -2.53 11.30
C ALA A 489 -44.80 -3.35 12.42
N ALA A 490 -44.86 -4.69 12.33
CA ALA A 490 -44.19 -5.62 13.23
C ALA A 490 -42.68 -5.40 13.31
N GLY A 491 -42.06 -4.95 12.21
CA GLY A 491 -40.62 -4.70 12.09
C GLY A 491 -39.79 -5.99 12.09
N TRP A 492 -40.06 -6.90 13.02
CA TRP A 492 -39.31 -8.13 13.26
C TRP A 492 -40.25 -9.32 13.27
N SER A 493 -39.76 -10.48 12.84
CA SER A 493 -40.51 -11.73 12.86
C SER A 493 -39.86 -12.71 13.83
N GLN A 494 -40.68 -13.56 14.44
CA GLN A 494 -40.20 -14.82 15.02
C GLN A 494 -39.62 -15.71 13.92
N TRP A 495 -38.78 -16.68 14.29
CA TRP A 495 -38.19 -17.59 13.30
C TRP A 495 -39.24 -18.50 12.64
N SER A 496 -40.05 -19.17 13.46
CA SER A 496 -41.26 -19.88 13.05
C SER A 496 -42.23 -19.99 14.23
N SER A 497 -43.48 -20.39 13.99
CA SER A 497 -44.45 -20.62 15.08
C SER A 497 -44.05 -21.76 16.01
N SER A 498 -43.38 -22.79 15.51
CA SER A 498 -42.90 -23.93 16.30
C SER A 498 -41.56 -23.68 16.99
N THR A 499 -40.81 -22.69 16.53
CA THR A 499 -39.49 -22.35 17.08
C THR A 499 -39.32 -20.83 17.00
N PRO A 500 -39.93 -20.05 17.90
CA PRO A 500 -39.91 -18.60 17.80
C PRO A 500 -38.52 -17.98 17.92
N ASN A 501 -37.65 -18.57 18.77
CA ASN A 501 -36.29 -18.11 19.09
C ASN A 501 -36.22 -16.66 19.62
N THR A 502 -37.10 -16.29 20.55
CA THR A 502 -37.22 -14.90 21.04
C THR A 502 -36.77 -14.68 22.49
N ASP A 503 -36.19 -15.67 23.18
CA ASP A 503 -36.00 -15.60 24.63
C ASP A 503 -34.81 -14.75 25.07
N HIS A 504 -33.74 -14.71 24.27
CA HIS A 504 -32.48 -14.01 24.61
C HIS A 504 -32.01 -13.06 23.50
N ILE A 505 -32.93 -12.68 22.62
CA ILE A 505 -32.61 -11.83 21.48
C ILE A 505 -32.51 -10.36 21.90
N LEU A 506 -31.80 -9.59 21.08
CA LEU A 506 -31.92 -8.14 21.07
C LEU A 506 -32.16 -7.68 19.63
N PHE A 507 -33.40 -7.27 19.36
CA PHE A 507 -33.77 -6.60 18.12
C PHE A 507 -34.06 -5.14 18.42
N GLY A 508 -33.03 -4.33 18.28
CA GLY A 508 -33.01 -2.93 18.69
C GLY A 508 -33.22 -1.96 17.54
N GLU A 509 -33.99 -0.89 17.78
CA GLU A 509 -34.08 0.25 16.89
C GLU A 509 -33.76 1.56 17.64
N TYR A 510 -32.95 2.43 17.03
CA TYR A 510 -32.57 3.73 17.61
C TYR A 510 -32.55 4.86 16.57
N ASN A 511 -33.31 5.93 16.79
CA ASN A 511 -33.26 7.15 15.98
C ASN A 511 -33.37 6.91 14.45
N ASN A 512 -34.23 5.97 14.05
CA ASN A 512 -34.52 5.69 12.65
C ASN A 512 -35.61 6.66 12.12
N SER A 513 -35.61 6.88 10.81
CA SER A 513 -36.58 7.75 10.11
C SER A 513 -37.26 7.00 8.95
N GLY A 514 -38.26 7.62 8.31
CA GLY A 514 -39.00 7.03 7.19
C GLY A 514 -40.22 6.20 7.61
N GLY A 515 -41.08 5.86 6.63
CA GLY A 515 -42.38 5.23 6.89
C GLY A 515 -42.33 3.82 7.49
N GLY A 516 -41.18 3.15 7.39
CA GLY A 516 -40.93 1.84 8.02
C GLY A 516 -40.32 1.92 9.42
N ALA A 517 -39.96 3.10 9.91
CA ALA A 517 -39.38 3.29 11.24
C ALA A 517 -40.36 2.95 12.37
N TRP A 518 -39.87 2.97 13.62
CA TRP A 518 -40.61 2.54 14.80
C TRP A 518 -42.00 3.18 14.88
N ARG A 519 -43.04 2.36 14.87
CA ARG A 519 -44.45 2.76 14.97
C ARG A 519 -45.26 1.72 15.74
N THR A 520 -46.50 2.06 16.11
CA THR A 520 -47.42 1.12 16.78
C THR A 520 -47.53 -0.19 16.00
N GLY A 521 -47.50 -1.32 16.71
CA GLY A 521 -47.60 -2.65 16.13
C GLY A 521 -46.26 -3.38 15.95
N ARG A 522 -45.15 -2.86 16.48
CA ARG A 522 -43.88 -3.60 16.59
C ARG A 522 -44.07 -4.92 17.36
N ALA A 523 -43.30 -5.93 16.99
CA ALA A 523 -43.28 -7.20 17.71
C ALA A 523 -42.98 -6.98 19.20
N SER A 524 -43.62 -7.73 20.09
CA SER A 524 -43.51 -7.56 21.55
C SER A 524 -42.10 -7.79 22.09
N PHE A 525 -41.28 -8.55 21.37
CA PHE A 525 -39.87 -8.81 21.67
C PHE A 525 -38.90 -7.81 21.02
N ALA A 526 -39.40 -6.80 20.30
CA ALA A 526 -38.56 -5.73 19.75
C ALA A 526 -38.30 -4.67 20.81
N THR A 527 -37.11 -4.06 20.77
CA THR A 527 -36.66 -3.09 21.76
C THR A 527 -36.45 -1.73 21.12
N LYS A 528 -37.18 -0.72 21.61
CA LYS A 528 -36.85 0.68 21.31
C LYS A 528 -35.71 1.12 22.22
N LEU A 529 -34.53 1.35 21.64
CA LEU A 529 -33.34 1.70 22.40
C LEU A 529 -33.36 3.17 22.83
N SER A 530 -32.71 3.47 23.96
CA SER A 530 -32.50 4.84 24.46
C SER A 530 -31.22 5.49 23.95
N ALA A 531 -30.27 4.70 23.46
CA ALA A 531 -29.02 5.14 22.86
C ALA A 531 -28.58 4.17 21.75
N GLY A 532 -27.80 4.67 20.79
CA GLY A 532 -27.19 3.85 19.74
C GLY A 532 -26.00 3.05 20.25
N VAL A 533 -25.68 1.95 19.56
CA VAL A 533 -24.45 1.18 19.75
C VAL A 533 -23.30 1.92 19.09
N SER A 534 -22.14 1.99 19.74
CA SER A 534 -20.94 2.57 19.13
C SER A 534 -20.18 1.55 18.27
N ILE A 535 -19.47 2.00 17.24
CA ILE A 535 -18.67 1.10 16.39
C ILE A 535 -17.59 0.36 17.17
N SER A 536 -17.00 0.97 18.20
CA SER A 536 -16.01 0.30 19.06
C SER A 536 -16.65 -0.75 19.96
N THR A 537 -17.90 -0.56 20.40
CA THR A 537 -18.66 -1.62 21.10
C THR A 537 -18.89 -2.83 20.19
N ALA A 538 -19.22 -2.59 18.92
CA ALA A 538 -19.46 -3.68 17.97
C ALA A 538 -18.17 -4.37 17.51
N LEU A 539 -17.13 -3.62 17.14
CA LEU A 539 -15.95 -4.15 16.45
C LEU A 539 -14.65 -4.15 17.30
N GLY A 540 -14.68 -3.59 18.51
CA GLY A 540 -13.51 -3.44 19.39
C GLY A 540 -12.60 -2.27 19.00
N SER A 541 -12.02 -2.29 17.80
CA SER A 541 -11.14 -1.24 17.27
C SER A 541 -11.51 -0.86 15.85
N THR A 542 -11.31 0.41 15.51
CA THR A 542 -11.48 0.97 14.15
C THR A 542 -10.17 1.18 13.41
N SER A 543 -9.01 0.88 14.02
CA SER A 543 -7.68 1.20 13.45
C SER A 543 -7.36 0.49 12.13
N TRP A 544 -8.09 -0.58 11.80
CA TRP A 544 -7.96 -1.35 10.57
C TRP A 544 -8.98 -0.94 9.49
N ILE A 545 -9.92 -0.05 9.82
CA ILE A 545 -10.97 0.42 8.92
C ILE A 545 -10.46 1.62 8.13
N ASP A 546 -10.75 1.66 6.82
CA ASP A 546 -10.51 2.86 6.03
C ASP A 546 -11.47 3.99 6.42
N SER A 547 -10.94 5.00 7.09
CA SER A 547 -11.69 6.17 7.57
C SER A 547 -12.42 6.95 6.48
N ALA A 548 -12.04 6.81 5.20
CA ALA A 548 -12.74 7.47 4.09
C ALA A 548 -14.17 6.93 3.88
N TYR A 549 -14.51 5.79 4.48
CA TYR A 549 -15.80 5.11 4.35
C TYR A 549 -16.63 5.09 5.64
N LEU A 550 -16.16 5.75 6.71
CA LEU A 550 -16.91 5.95 7.96
C LEU A 550 -17.97 7.05 7.84
#